data_AF-A0A3P7LHK5-F1
#
_entry.id   AF-A0A3P7LHK5-F1
#
_cell.length_a   1.000
_cell.length_b   1.000
_cell.length_c   1.000
_cell.angle_alpha   90.00
_cell.angle_beta   90.00
_cell.angle_gamma   90.00
#
_symmetry.space_group_name_H-M   'P 1'
#
loop_
_entity.id
_entity.type
_entity.pdbx_description
1 polymer ?
#
loop_
_entity_poly.entity_id
_entity_poly.type
_entity_poly.pdbx_seq_one_letter_code
_entity_poly.pdbx_strand_id
1 'polypeptide(L)'
;MASKPACLPCGKVAEPSDIANVIAFLADRRQSSYIIGQTIIADGGSSSGIGAATAVLFAKEGAKVTITGRKQDGLEATKKAMLEAGAKEEDVNVVNADVTDALGREQIVSTTIQKFGHLDILVNNAGATFRDDDGSMGMTASTDILEKTMKLNVYR
;
A
#
# COMPACT_ATOMS: atom_id res chain seq x y z
N MET A 1 -2.61 -11.49 -14.58
CA MET A 1 -1.55 -11.73 -15.58
C MET A 1 -0.21 -11.51 -14.89
N ALA A 2 0.60 -12.55 -14.73
CA ALA A 2 1.91 -12.45 -14.08
C ALA A 2 2.86 -11.60 -14.95
N SER A 3 3.48 -10.57 -14.36
CA SER A 3 4.45 -9.72 -15.04
C SER A 3 5.64 -10.56 -15.50
N LYS A 4 6.05 -10.45 -16.76
CA LYS A 4 7.21 -11.20 -17.28
C LYS A 4 8.49 -10.71 -16.56
N PRO A 5 9.27 -11.56 -15.88
CA PRO A 5 10.45 -11.14 -15.11
C PRO A 5 11.49 -10.36 -15.93
N ALA A 6 11.56 -10.63 -17.24
CA ALA A 6 12.50 -10.01 -18.16
C ALA A 6 12.33 -8.48 -18.34
N CYS A 7 11.21 -7.89 -17.94
CA CYS A 7 10.99 -6.44 -18.01
C CYS A 7 11.33 -5.69 -16.71
N LEU A 8 11.85 -6.38 -15.70
CA LEU A 8 12.27 -5.79 -14.43
C LEU A 8 13.79 -5.63 -14.41
N PRO A 9 14.37 -4.46 -14.03
CA PRO A 9 15.82 -4.27 -13.98
C PRO A 9 16.55 -5.29 -13.10
N CYS A 10 15.89 -5.82 -12.07
CA CYS A 10 16.40 -6.88 -11.20
C CYS A 10 16.10 -8.31 -11.67
N GLY A 11 15.35 -8.48 -12.77
CA GLY A 11 14.98 -9.79 -13.32
C GLY A 11 14.07 -10.64 -12.41
N LYS A 12 13.58 -10.10 -11.29
CA LYS A 12 12.82 -10.81 -10.25
C LYS A 12 11.54 -10.06 -9.91
N VAL A 13 10.42 -10.77 -9.83
CA VAL A 13 9.16 -10.24 -9.29
C VAL A 13 9.27 -10.18 -7.76
N ALA A 14 8.87 -9.06 -7.15
CA ALA A 14 8.89 -8.93 -5.70
C ALA A 14 7.93 -9.93 -5.03
N GLU A 15 8.41 -10.58 -3.98
CA GLU A 15 7.58 -11.42 -3.12
C GLU A 15 7.03 -10.61 -1.95
N PRO A 16 5.89 -10.97 -1.34
CA PRO A 16 5.38 -10.28 -0.16
C PRO A 16 6.40 -10.16 0.97
N SER A 17 7.26 -11.17 1.15
CA SER A 17 8.35 -11.18 2.14
C SER A 17 9.41 -10.10 1.91
N ASP A 18 9.67 -9.74 0.65
CA ASP A 18 10.67 -8.73 0.29
C ASP A 18 10.28 -7.34 0.86
N ILE A 19 8.98 -7.10 1.04
CA ILE A 19 8.40 -5.85 1.56
C ILE A 19 8.11 -5.94 3.05
N ALA A 20 7.49 -7.04 3.47
CA ALA A 20 7.18 -7.39 4.85
C ALA A 20 8.37 -7.24 5.81
N ASN A 21 9.56 -7.69 5.40
CA ASN A 21 10.74 -7.66 6.27
C ASN A 21 11.24 -6.24 6.54
N VAL A 22 11.24 -5.37 5.52
CA VAL A 22 11.62 -3.96 5.66
C VAL A 22 10.64 -3.26 6.61
N ILE A 23 9.36 -3.60 6.45
CA ILE A 23 8.26 -3.11 7.26
C ILE A 23 8.36 -3.55 8.73
N ALA A 24 8.62 -4.83 8.98
CA ALA A 24 8.84 -5.37 10.32
C ALA A 24 10.05 -4.70 11.00
N PHE A 25 11.13 -4.48 10.26
CA PHE A 25 12.30 -3.76 10.76
C PHE A 25 11.97 -2.31 11.17
N LEU A 26 11.21 -1.59 10.34
CA LEU A 26 10.80 -0.20 10.64
C LEU A 26 9.80 -0.13 11.80
N ALA A 27 8.99 -1.17 12.01
CA ALA A 27 8.08 -1.27 13.14
C ALA A 27 8.83 -1.51 14.47
N ASP A 28 9.94 -2.25 14.46
CA ASP A 28 10.75 -2.45 15.67
C ASP A 28 11.62 -1.23 15.98
N ARG A 29 11.09 -0.31 16.80
CA ARG A 29 11.81 0.90 17.22
C ARG A 29 13.09 0.63 18.00
N ARG A 30 13.31 -0.57 18.56
CA ARG A 30 14.61 -0.91 19.17
C ARG A 30 15.70 -1.03 18.10
N GLN A 31 15.33 -1.47 16.90
CA GLN A 31 16.22 -1.67 15.77
C GLN A 31 16.27 -0.46 14.83
N SER A 32 15.17 0.31 14.72
CA SER A 32 15.02 1.40 13.77
C SER A 32 14.82 2.78 14.40
N SER A 33 15.14 2.96 15.69
CA SER A 33 14.94 4.21 16.45
C SER A 33 15.48 5.48 15.76
N TYR A 34 16.55 5.37 14.99
CA TYR A 34 17.19 6.49 14.30
C TYR A 34 16.55 6.82 12.93
N ILE A 35 15.69 5.94 12.41
CA ILE A 35 15.00 6.14 11.13
C ILE A 35 13.67 6.81 11.43
N ILE A 36 13.58 8.08 11.05
CA ILE A 36 12.40 8.94 11.20
C ILE A 36 12.19 9.76 9.92
N GLY A 37 10.93 9.91 9.53
CA GLY A 37 10.53 10.75 8.38
C GLY A 37 11.02 10.25 7.01
N GLN A 38 11.43 8.99 6.88
CA GLN A 38 11.92 8.44 5.61
C GLN A 38 10.77 7.83 4.82
N THR A 39 10.69 8.16 3.53
CA THR A 39 9.79 7.49 2.58
C THR A 39 10.51 6.27 2.01
N ILE A 40 10.05 5.08 2.39
CA ILE A 40 10.55 3.82 1.82
C ILE A 40 9.48 3.26 0.90
N ILE A 41 9.82 3.15 -0.38
CA ILE A 41 8.90 2.72 -1.44
C ILE A 41 9.07 1.21 -1.63
N ALA A 42 8.00 0.48 -1.36
CA ALA A 42 7.90 -0.97 -1.49
C ALA A 42 6.47 -1.29 -2.01
N ASP A 43 6.33 -1.76 -3.25
CA ASP A 43 5.07 -1.68 -4.04
C ASP A 43 4.26 -2.99 -4.21
N GLY A 44 2.95 -2.83 -4.50
CA GLY A 44 1.98 -3.91 -4.82
C GLY A 44 0.48 -3.79 -4.43
N GLY A 45 -0.04 -2.66 -3.94
CA GLY A 45 -1.48 -2.36 -3.66
C GLY A 45 -2.05 -2.83 -2.30
N SER A 46 -2.84 -2.02 -1.56
CA SER A 46 -3.22 -2.29 -0.13
C SER A 46 -4.59 -2.94 0.09
N SER A 47 -5.47 -2.91 -0.90
CA SER A 47 -6.79 -3.57 -0.82
C SER A 47 -6.79 -5.01 -1.34
N SER A 48 -5.63 -5.51 -1.77
CA SER A 48 -5.42 -6.84 -2.36
C SER A 48 -3.92 -7.07 -2.57
N GLY A 49 -3.45 -8.32 -2.63
CA GLY A 49 -2.06 -8.61 -2.97
C GLY A 49 -1.08 -8.20 -1.88
N ILE A 50 0.04 -7.57 -2.25
CA ILE A 50 1.19 -7.34 -1.38
C ILE A 50 0.84 -6.45 -0.18
N GLY A 51 0.06 -5.38 -0.38
CA GLY A 51 -0.26 -4.47 0.72
C GLY A 51 -1.29 -5.03 1.70
N ALA A 52 -2.17 -5.94 1.26
CA ALA A 52 -3.03 -6.68 2.19
C ALA A 52 -2.20 -7.63 3.05
N ALA A 53 -1.28 -8.40 2.45
CA ALA A 53 -0.34 -9.27 3.19
C ALA A 53 0.56 -8.46 4.15
N THR A 54 1.02 -7.30 3.70
CA THR A 54 1.78 -6.33 4.51
C THR A 54 0.98 -5.85 5.71
N ALA A 55 -0.28 -5.46 5.52
CA ALA A 55 -1.14 -5.00 6.61
C ALA A 55 -1.37 -6.11 7.65
N VAL A 56 -1.61 -7.34 7.20
CA VAL A 56 -1.73 -8.52 8.08
C VAL A 56 -0.46 -8.75 8.88
N LEU A 57 0.72 -8.65 8.26
CA LEU A 57 1.98 -8.83 8.97
C LEU A 57 2.25 -7.72 10.00
N PHE A 58 2.06 -6.45 9.63
CA PHE A 58 2.16 -5.34 10.59
C PHE A 58 1.24 -5.56 11.79
N ALA A 59 0.01 -5.97 11.53
CA ALA A 59 -0.97 -6.19 12.58
C ALA A 59 -0.59 -7.37 13.49
N LYS A 60 -0.01 -8.44 12.91
CA LYS A 60 0.56 -9.58 13.66
C LYS A 60 1.71 -9.15 14.58
N GLU A 61 2.53 -8.19 14.17
CA GLU A 61 3.61 -7.61 14.98
C GLU A 61 3.09 -6.57 16.01
N GLY A 62 1.77 -6.38 16.14
CA GLY A 62 1.15 -5.48 17.10
C GLY A 62 1.11 -4.01 16.68
N ALA A 63 1.34 -3.70 15.40
CA ALA A 63 1.23 -2.35 14.89
C ALA A 63 -0.24 -1.90 14.79
N LYS A 64 -0.45 -0.59 14.95
CA LYS A 64 -1.71 0.08 14.64
C LYS A 64 -1.74 0.43 13.16
N VAL A 65 -2.69 -0.11 12.42
CA VAL A 65 -2.65 -0.07 10.95
C VAL A 65 -3.90 0.60 10.40
N THR A 66 -3.70 1.58 9.52
CA THR A 66 -4.76 2.07 8.64
C THR A 66 -4.65 1.39 7.29
N ILE A 67 -5.73 0.75 6.84
CA ILE A 67 -5.85 0.22 5.47
C ILE A 67 -6.77 1.10 4.65
N THR A 68 -6.43 1.26 3.36
CA THR A 68 -7.22 2.06 2.42
C THR A 68 -7.24 1.45 1.02
N GLY A 69 -8.31 1.77 0.30
CA GLY A 69 -8.55 1.35 -1.07
C GLY A 69 -9.99 1.65 -1.51
N ARG A 70 -10.28 1.36 -2.77
CA ARG A 70 -11.56 1.72 -3.42
C ARG A 70 -12.65 0.66 -3.29
N LYS A 71 -12.27 -0.60 -3.03
CA LYS A 71 -13.19 -1.74 -2.98
C LYS A 71 -13.45 -2.12 -1.53
N GLN A 72 -14.69 -1.93 -1.07
CA GLN A 72 -15.07 -2.22 0.32
C GLN A 72 -14.82 -3.69 0.68
N ASP A 73 -15.24 -4.62 -0.17
CA ASP A 73 -15.11 -6.06 0.11
C ASP A 73 -13.64 -6.49 0.33
N GLY A 74 -12.70 -5.89 -0.41
CA GLY A 74 -11.27 -6.14 -0.24
C GLY A 74 -10.71 -5.59 1.07
N LEU A 75 -11.23 -4.44 1.52
CA LEU A 75 -10.89 -3.86 2.82
C LEU A 75 -11.42 -4.72 3.97
N GLU A 76 -12.67 -5.17 3.90
CA GLU A 76 -13.26 -6.05 4.91
C GLU A 76 -12.53 -7.39 5.01
N ALA A 77 -12.18 -7.99 3.86
CA ALA A 77 -11.39 -9.22 3.83
C ALA A 77 -10.00 -9.02 4.47
N THR A 78 -9.34 -7.89 4.18
CA THR A 78 -8.03 -7.57 4.76
C THR A 78 -8.13 -7.34 6.27
N LYS A 79 -9.12 -6.55 6.73
CA LYS A 79 -9.40 -6.34 8.15
C LYS A 79 -9.62 -7.67 8.86
N LYS A 80 -10.48 -8.54 8.31
CA LYS A 80 -10.73 -9.86 8.87
C LYS A 80 -9.45 -10.68 9.03
N ALA A 81 -8.60 -10.72 7.99
CA ALA A 81 -7.33 -11.43 8.05
C ALA A 81 -6.36 -10.85 9.09
N MET A 82 -6.37 -9.51 9.30
CA MET A 82 -5.57 -8.87 10.35
C MET A 82 -6.04 -9.30 11.76
N LEU A 83 -7.36 -9.31 11.99
CA LEU A 83 -7.94 -9.76 13.26
C LEU A 83 -7.63 -11.25 13.53
N GLU A 84 -7.76 -12.10 12.51
CA GLU A 84 -7.39 -13.52 12.59
C GLU A 84 -5.90 -13.73 12.88
N ALA A 85 -5.03 -12.80 12.46
CA ALA A 85 -3.61 -12.81 12.75
C ALA A 85 -3.24 -12.28 14.14
N GLY A 86 -4.22 -11.85 14.95
CA GLY A 86 -4.04 -11.42 16.34
C GLY A 86 -4.16 -9.91 16.57
N ALA A 87 -4.54 -9.13 15.56
CA ALA A 87 -4.79 -7.71 15.73
C ALA A 87 -6.05 -7.45 16.57
N LYS A 88 -6.08 -6.33 17.30
CA LYS A 88 -7.27 -5.88 18.01
C LYS A 88 -8.10 -4.94 17.12
N GLU A 89 -9.41 -4.94 17.34
CA GLU A 89 -10.33 -4.06 16.62
C GLU A 89 -9.97 -2.58 16.79
N GLU A 90 -9.51 -2.17 17.99
CA GLU A 90 -9.06 -0.80 18.22
C GLU A 90 -7.78 -0.42 17.45
N ASP A 91 -6.96 -1.38 17.05
CA ASP A 91 -5.68 -1.16 16.37
C ASP A 91 -5.81 -1.14 14.84
N VAL A 92 -7.02 -1.35 14.30
CA VAL A 92 -7.29 -1.33 12.85
C VAL A 92 -8.19 -0.16 12.46
N ASN A 93 -7.74 0.68 11.54
CA ASN A 93 -8.55 1.72 10.91
C ASN A 93 -8.80 1.37 9.45
N VAL A 94 -10.04 1.53 8.98
CA VAL A 94 -10.41 1.23 7.58
C VAL A 94 -10.96 2.49 6.93
N VAL A 95 -10.34 2.92 5.83
CA VAL A 95 -10.74 4.13 5.10
C VAL A 95 -10.97 3.78 3.63
N ASN A 96 -12.23 3.76 3.20
CA ASN A 96 -12.56 3.59 1.79
C ASN A 96 -12.35 4.93 1.07
N ALA A 97 -11.29 5.02 0.28
CA ALA A 97 -10.90 6.23 -0.43
C ALA A 97 -10.10 5.90 -1.69
N ASP A 98 -10.16 6.82 -2.67
CA ASP A 98 -9.26 6.83 -3.81
C ASP A 98 -8.07 7.74 -3.50
N VAL A 99 -6.86 7.18 -3.50
CA VAL A 99 -5.64 7.94 -3.20
C VAL A 99 -5.29 8.98 -4.29
N THR A 100 -5.91 8.90 -5.47
CA THR A 100 -5.75 9.94 -6.51
C THR A 100 -6.58 11.19 -6.21
N ASP A 101 -7.52 11.11 -5.27
CA ASP A 101 -8.33 12.23 -4.79
C ASP A 101 -7.70 12.91 -3.56
N ALA A 102 -7.66 14.25 -3.58
CA ALA A 102 -7.01 15.01 -2.52
C ALA A 102 -7.75 14.92 -1.18
N LEU A 103 -9.08 14.93 -1.21
CA LEU A 103 -9.90 14.78 0.00
C LEU A 103 -9.77 13.37 0.56
N GLY A 104 -9.75 12.36 -0.30
CA GLY A 104 -9.44 10.98 0.09
C GLY A 104 -8.10 10.86 0.82
N ARG A 105 -7.03 11.49 0.30
CA ARG A 105 -5.71 11.49 0.96
C ARG A 105 -5.75 12.19 2.33
N GLU A 106 -6.40 13.34 2.41
CA GLU A 106 -6.56 14.06 3.68
C GLU A 106 -7.35 13.26 4.71
N GLN A 107 -8.42 12.58 4.29
CA GLN A 107 -9.23 11.72 5.15
C GLN A 107 -8.41 10.55 5.71
N ILE A 108 -7.59 9.89 4.88
CA ILE A 108 -6.73 8.80 5.32
C ILE A 108 -5.82 9.30 6.45
N VAL A 109 -5.07 10.37 6.22
CA VAL A 109 -4.11 10.90 7.20
C VAL A 109 -4.80 11.40 8.47
N SER A 110 -5.84 12.22 8.32
CA SER A 110 -6.52 12.83 9.46
C SER A 110 -7.19 11.79 10.36
N THR A 111 -7.86 10.78 9.81
CA THR A 111 -8.50 9.73 10.61
C THR A 111 -7.48 8.80 11.28
N THR A 112 -6.34 8.52 10.63
CA THR A 112 -5.23 7.78 11.25
C THR A 112 -4.70 8.53 12.47
N ILE A 113 -4.40 9.83 12.31
CA ILE A 113 -3.88 10.66 13.41
C ILE A 113 -4.93 10.81 14.51
N GLN A 114 -6.20 11.02 14.18
CA GLN A 114 -7.26 11.12 15.18
C GLN A 114 -7.40 9.82 16.00
N LYS A 115 -7.29 8.65 15.36
CA LYS A 115 -7.45 7.36 16.03
C LYS A 115 -6.22 6.94 16.83
N PHE A 116 -5.02 7.15 16.29
CA PHE A 116 -3.77 6.63 16.86
C PHE A 116 -2.84 7.69 17.46
N GLY A 117 -3.16 8.97 17.28
CA GLY A 117 -2.42 10.13 17.78
C GLY A 117 -1.24 10.57 16.89
N HIS A 118 -0.76 9.71 15.99
CA HIS A 118 0.42 9.94 15.15
C HIS A 118 0.43 9.02 13.92
N LEU A 119 1.34 9.28 12.98
CA LEU A 119 1.63 8.46 11.80
C LEU A 119 3.16 8.27 11.69
N ASP A 120 3.65 7.06 11.94
CA ASP A 120 5.09 6.77 11.88
C ASP A 120 5.56 6.34 10.48
N ILE A 121 4.76 5.51 9.82
CA ILE A 121 5.12 4.84 8.57
C ILE A 121 3.99 5.05 7.56
N LEU A 122 4.33 5.57 6.39
CA LEU A 122 3.44 5.65 5.24
C LEU A 122 3.93 4.70 4.13
N VAL A 123 3.09 3.73 3.78
CA VAL A 123 3.37 2.77 2.71
C VAL A 123 2.60 3.17 1.45
N ASN A 124 3.27 3.94 0.58
CA ASN A 124 2.72 4.41 -0.68
C ASN A 124 2.64 3.27 -1.71
N ASN A 125 1.62 2.44 -1.59
CA ASN A 125 1.61 1.13 -2.25
C ASN A 125 0.50 0.94 -3.30
N ALA A 126 -0.55 1.78 -3.33
CA ALA A 126 -1.51 1.76 -4.44
C ALA A 126 -0.81 1.96 -5.80
N GLY A 127 -1.16 1.13 -6.78
CA GLY A 127 -0.58 1.20 -8.11
C GLY A 127 -1.38 0.38 -9.11
N ALA A 128 -1.34 0.80 -10.38
CA ALA A 128 -1.95 0.07 -11.48
C ALA A 128 -1.23 0.34 -12.81
N THR A 129 -1.39 -0.60 -13.73
CA THR A 129 -1.08 -0.43 -15.15
C THR A 129 -2.37 -0.24 -15.92
N PHE A 130 -2.43 0.78 -16.78
CA PHE A 130 -3.58 1.05 -17.64
C PHE A 130 -3.25 0.70 -19.09
N ARG A 131 -4.29 0.50 -19.89
CA ARG A 131 -4.22 0.19 -21.33
C ARG A 131 -5.14 1.13 -22.09
N ASP A 132 -4.77 1.45 -23.32
CA ASP A 132 -5.65 2.11 -24.27
C ASP A 132 -6.78 1.18 -24.73
N ASP A 133 -7.77 1.76 -25.40
CA ASP A 133 -8.92 1.03 -25.97
C ASP A 133 -8.50 0.00 -27.03
N ASP A 134 -7.39 0.25 -27.72
CA ASP A 134 -6.77 -0.68 -28.67
C ASP A 134 -5.90 -1.77 -27.99
N GLY A 135 -5.75 -1.70 -26.66
CA GLY A 135 -4.96 -2.62 -25.85
C GLY A 135 -3.48 -2.25 -25.67
N SER A 136 -3.02 -1.15 -26.29
CA SER A 136 -1.65 -0.62 -26.18
C SER A 136 -1.26 -0.27 -24.73
N MET A 137 0.03 -0.38 -24.41
CA MET A 137 0.57 -0.17 -23.06
C MET A 137 2.06 0.21 -23.12
N GLY A 138 2.56 0.86 -22.07
CA GLY A 138 3.98 1.22 -21.99
C GLY A 138 4.33 2.30 -23.01
N MET A 139 5.39 2.08 -23.78
CA MET A 139 5.89 3.09 -24.73
C MET A 139 4.98 3.30 -25.96
N THR A 140 4.04 2.39 -26.21
CA THR A 140 3.09 2.52 -27.33
C THR A 140 1.73 3.07 -26.88
N ALA A 141 1.57 3.36 -25.59
CA ALA A 141 0.33 3.90 -25.06
C ALA A 141 0.18 5.39 -25.36
N SER A 142 -1.07 5.87 -25.33
CA SER A 142 -1.41 7.28 -25.43
C SER A 142 -0.85 8.08 -24.26
N THR A 143 -0.75 9.40 -24.46
CA THR A 143 -0.40 10.36 -23.41
C THR A 143 -1.41 10.33 -22.26
N ASP A 144 -2.69 10.08 -22.55
CA ASP A 144 -3.75 10.01 -21.53
C ASP A 144 -3.53 8.82 -20.59
N ILE A 145 -3.13 7.67 -21.14
CA ILE A 145 -2.76 6.49 -20.34
C ILE A 145 -1.48 6.74 -19.55
N LEU A 146 -0.51 7.45 -20.12
CA LEU A 146 0.69 7.87 -19.40
C LEU A 146 0.32 8.78 -18.21
N GLU A 147 -0.48 9.83 -18.42
CA GLU A 147 -0.92 10.75 -17.37
C GLU A 147 -1.69 10.04 -16.27
N LYS A 148 -2.63 9.14 -16.63
CA LYS A 148 -3.38 8.33 -15.67
C LYS A 148 -2.48 7.41 -14.85
N THR A 149 -1.48 6.80 -15.49
CA THR A 149 -0.48 5.96 -14.82
C THR A 149 0.36 6.79 -13.85
N MET A 150 0.86 7.95 -14.29
CA MET A 150 1.67 8.84 -13.46
C MET A 150 0.86 9.41 -12.29
N LYS A 151 -0.42 9.76 -12.51
CA LYS A 151 -1.30 10.27 -11.46
C LYS A 151 -1.51 9.26 -10.33
N LEU A 152 -1.67 7.97 -10.64
CA LEU A 152 -1.83 6.95 -9.60
C LEU A 152 -0.50 6.58 -8.95
N ASN A 153 0.54 6.39 -9.77
CA ASN A 153 1.76 5.73 -9.32
C ASN A 153 2.79 6.73 -8.78
N VAL A 154 2.77 7.98 -9.22
CA VAL A 154 3.83 8.97 -8.94
C VAL A 154 3.29 10.22 -8.26
N TYR A 155 2.28 10.87 -8.83
CA TYR A 155 1.75 12.14 -8.32
C TYR A 155 0.79 11.89 -7.15
N ARG A 156 1.33 11.77 -5.94
CA ARG A 156 0.58 11.50 -4.70
C ARG A 156 0.76 12.63 -3.70
#